data_AF-A0A9Q7AB04-F1
#
_entry.id   AF-A0A9Q7AB04-F1
#
_cell.length_a   1.000
_cell.length_b   1.000
_cell.length_c   1.000
_cell.angle_alpha   90.00
_cell.angle_beta   90.00
_cell.angle_gamma   90.00
#
_symmetry.space_group_name_H-M   'P 1'
#
loop_
_entity.id
_entity.type
_entity.pdbx_description
1 polymer ?
#
loop_
_entity_poly.entity_id
_entity_poly.type
_entity_poly.pdbx_seq_one_letter_code
_entity_poly.pdbx_strand_id
1 'polypeptide(L)' 'MPAPNVQALIALALFLVSLFIARVVNNVTSGRWPGGKAWVVYLRALLGFLLAAAITFAFYAFAGIDILHR' A
#
# COMPACT_ATOMS: atom_id res chain seq x y z
N MET A 1 -23.99 3.34 2.82
CA MET A 1 -23.07 2.48 3.59
C MET A 1 -22.37 3.36 4.61
N PRO A 2 -22.10 2.93 5.86
CA PRO A 2 -21.36 3.74 6.83
C PRO A 2 -20.01 4.13 6.22
N ALA A 3 -19.67 5.40 6.23
CA ALA A 3 -18.40 5.88 5.66
C ALA A 3 -17.13 5.27 6.30
N PRO A 4 -17.07 4.87 7.59
CA PRO A 4 -15.95 4.06 8.10
C PRO A 4 -15.79 2.71 7.41
N ASN A 5 -16.88 2.07 6.95
CA ASN A 5 -16.80 0.80 6.22
C ASN A 5 -16.17 0.99 4.83
N VAL A 6 -16.46 2.12 4.17
CA VAL A 6 -15.87 2.46 2.87
C VAL A 6 -14.38 2.73 3.02
N GLN A 7 -13.98 3.45 4.08
CA GLN A 7 -12.59 3.73 4.40
C GLN A 7 -11.81 2.46 4.74
N ALA A 8 -12.42 1.52 5.49
CA ALA A 8 -11.85 0.21 5.77
C ALA A 8 -11.66 -0.63 4.49
N LEU A 9 -12.62 -0.58 3.56
CA LEU A 9 -12.53 -1.26 2.27
C LEU A 9 -11.37 -0.69 1.42
N ILE A 10 -11.22 0.64 1.40
CA ILE A 10 -10.13 1.33 0.71
C ILE A 10 -8.77 0.98 1.34
N ALA A 11 -8.69 0.94 2.67
CA ALA A 11 -7.47 0.56 3.38
C ALA A 11 -7.06 -0.90 3.06
N LEU A 12 -8.02 -1.82 3.03
CA LEU A 12 -7.79 -3.20 2.61
C LEU A 12 -7.34 -3.30 1.15
N ALA A 13 -7.96 -2.54 0.24
CA ALA A 13 -7.56 -2.49 -1.16
C ALA A 13 -6.12 -1.96 -1.32
N LEU A 14 -5.77 -0.88 -0.62
CA LEU A 14 -4.40 -0.35 -0.60
C LEU A 14 -3.39 -1.36 -0.04
N PHE A 15 -3.77 -2.08 1.01
CA PHE A 15 -2.93 -3.12 1.59
C PHE A 15 -2.67 -4.26 0.61
N LEU A 16 -3.69 -4.73 -0.11
CA LEU A 16 -3.53 -5.75 -1.15
C LEU A 16 -2.64 -5.26 -2.30
N VAL A 17 -2.79 -4.00 -2.72
CA VAL A 17 -1.91 -3.39 -3.73
C VAL A 17 -0.46 -3.34 -3.22
N SER A 18 -0.24 -3.01 -1.94
CA SER A 18 1.12 -3.00 -1.36
C SER A 18 1.78 -4.39 -1.38
N LEU A 19 1.02 -5.45 -1.10
CA LEU A 19 1.49 -6.84 -1.19
C LEU A 19 1.81 -7.24 -2.64
N PHE A 20 1.01 -6.76 -3.60
CA PHE A 20 1.28 -7.00 -5.01
C PHE A 20 2.59 -6.32 -5.44
N ILE A 21 2.80 -5.04 -5.07
CA ILE A 21 4.06 -4.35 -5.34
C ILE A 21 5.22 -5.08 -4.65
N ALA A 22 5.06 -5.53 -3.41
CA ALA A 22 6.07 -6.35 -2.72
C ALA A 22 6.47 -7.60 -3.49
N ARG A 23 5.50 -8.30 -4.08
CA ARG A 23 5.76 -9.45 -4.93
C ARG A 23 6.52 -9.07 -6.21
N VAL A 24 6.22 -7.91 -6.80
CA VAL A 24 6.97 -7.36 -7.95
C VAL A 24 8.42 -7.04 -7.55
N VAL A 25 8.64 -6.36 -6.43
CA VAL A 25 10.00 -6.07 -5.93
C VAL A 25 10.79 -7.36 -5.71
N ASN A 26 10.16 -8.37 -5.10
CA ASN A 26 10.81 -9.65 -4.84
C ASN A 26 11.15 -10.41 -6.13
N ASN A 27 10.28 -10.33 -7.15
CA ASN A 27 10.54 -10.92 -8.47
C ASN A 27 11.67 -10.22 -9.23
N VAL A 28 11.77 -8.89 -9.14
CA VAL A 28 12.90 -8.12 -9.70
C VAL A 28 14.19 -8.47 -8.96
N THR A 29 14.14 -8.52 -7.63
CA THR A 29 15.31 -8.83 -6.80
C THR A 29 15.82 -10.25 -7.02
N SER A 30 14.91 -11.22 -7.25
CA SER A 30 15.26 -12.61 -7.56
C SER A 30 15.84 -12.81 -8.97
N GLY A 31 16.06 -11.74 -9.75
CA GLY A 31 16.63 -11.83 -11.09
C GLY A 31 15.68 -12.39 -12.16
N ARG A 32 14.40 -12.62 -11.83
CA ARG A 32 13.39 -13.08 -12.80
C ARG A 32 13.02 -11.99 -13.80
N TRP A 33 13.13 -10.72 -13.42
CA TRP A 33 12.78 -9.56 -14.25
C TRP A 33 13.99 -8.63 -14.38
N PRO A 34 14.31 -8.12 -15.59
CA PRO A 34 15.45 -7.22 -15.78
C PRO A 34 15.21 -5.90 -15.05
N GLY A 35 16.05 -5.60 -14.06
CA GLY A 35 15.98 -4.37 -13.28
C GLY A 35 17.32 -4.10 -12.59
N GLY A 36 17.89 -2.92 -12.83
CA GLY A 36 19.15 -2.51 -12.21
C GLY A 36 19.00 -2.32 -10.69
N LYS A 37 20.12 -2.31 -9.95
CA LYS A 37 20.14 -2.10 -8.49
C LYS A 37 19.39 -0.84 -8.05
N ALA A 38 19.44 0.23 -8.85
CA ALA A 38 18.68 1.46 -8.61
C ALA A 38 17.16 1.26 -8.67
N TRP A 39 16.67 0.40 -9.57
CA TRP A 39 15.25 0.08 -9.72
C TRP A 39 14.69 -0.63 -8.47
N VAL A 40 15.47 -1.55 -7.90
CA VAL A 40 15.10 -2.27 -6.67
C VAL A 40 14.99 -1.32 -5.48
N VAL A 41 15.91 -0.37 -5.35
CA VAL A 41 15.89 0.64 -4.27
C VAL A 41 14.66 1.53 -4.39
N TYR A 42 14.35 2.01 -5.60
CA TYR A 42 13.15 2.82 -5.85
C TYR A 42 11.87 2.05 -5.51
N LEU A 43 11.77 0.79 -5.96
CA LEU A 43 10.63 -0.08 -5.68
C LEU A 43 10.46 -0.35 -4.18
N ARG A 44 11.54 -0.53 -3.42
CA ARG A 44 11.47 -0.70 -1.94
C ARG A 44 10.99 0.58 -1.24
N ALA A 45 11.48 1.74 -1.66
CA ALA A 45 11.04 3.02 -1.10
C ALA A 45 9.55 3.28 -1.39
N LEU A 46 9.12 3.03 -2.63
CA LEU A 46 7.72 3.15 -3.04
C LEU A 46 6.80 2.20 -2.25
N LEU A 47 7.25 0.96 -2.05
CA LEU A 47 6.52 -0.04 -1.27
C LEU A 47 6.37 0.38 0.20
N GLY A 48 7.45 0.84 0.83
CA GLY A 48 7.40 1.38 2.19
C GLY A 48 6.44 2.56 2.32
N PHE A 49 6.45 3.47 1.35
CA PHE A 49 5.52 4.59 1.28
C PHE A 49 4.06 4.13 1.13
N LEU A 50 3.78 3.19 0.22
CA LEU A 50 2.43 2.63 0.03
C LEU A 50 1.93 1.92 1.29
N LEU A 51 2.81 1.19 1.98
CA LEU A 51 2.49 0.50 3.21
C LEU A 51 2.17 1.49 4.33
N ALA A 52 2.97 2.55 4.48
CA ALA A 52 2.72 3.61 5.45
C ALA A 52 1.40 4.34 5.18
N ALA A 53 1.08 4.59 3.90
CA ALA A 53 -0.20 5.16 3.49
C ALA A 53 -1.37 4.21 3.83
N ALA A 54 -1.24 2.92 3.53
CA ALA A 54 -2.26 1.91 3.84
C ALA A 54 -2.52 1.82 5.35
N ILE A 55 -1.46 1.82 6.17
CA ILE A 55 -1.55 1.81 7.64
C ILE A 55 -2.27 3.07 8.13
N THR A 56 -1.90 4.24 7.63
CA THR A 56 -2.54 5.51 7.99
C THR A 56 -4.04 5.49 7.69
N PHE A 57 -4.42 5.06 6.49
CA PHE A 57 -5.83 4.92 6.11
C PHE A 57 -6.58 3.90 6.95
N ALA A 58 -5.94 2.78 7.32
CA ALA A 58 -6.53 1.79 8.21
C ALA A 58 -6.77 2.36 9.61
N PHE A 59 -5.80 3.08 10.18
CA PHE A 59 -5.97 3.74 11.48
C PHE A 59 -7.06 4.80 11.45
N TYR A 60 -7.17 5.61 10.39
CA TYR A 60 -8.27 6.56 10.23
C TYR A 60 -9.64 5.87 10.11
N ALA A 61 -9.71 4.75 9.39
CA ALA A 61 -10.93 3.94 9.30
C ALA A 61 -11.33 3.33 10.66
N PHE A 62 -10.36 2.80 11.42
CA PHE A 62 -10.58 2.27 12.76
C PHE A 62 -10.94 3.34 13.79
N ALA A 63 -10.38 4.55 13.66
CA ALA A 63 -10.71 5.69 14.50
C ALA A 63 -12.13 6.24 14.24
N GLY A 64 -12.81 5.79 13.18
CA GLY A 64 -14.13 6.27 12.80
C GLY A 64 -14.13 7.75 12.38
N ILE A 65 -12.96 8.30 12.06
CA ILE A 65 -12.82 9.70 11.64
C ILE A 65 -13.15 9.77 10.15
N ASP A 66 -14.36 10.25 9.87
CA ASP A 66 -14.87 10.53 8.54
C ASP A 66 -14.09 11.70 7.91
N ILE A 67 -12.99 11.40 7.23
CA ILE A 67 -12.25 12.38 6.41
C ILE A 67 -12.90 12.60 5.05
N LEU A 68 -13.77 11.68 4.60
CA LEU A 68 -14.38 11.70 3.27
C LEU A 68 -15.61 12.62 3.17
N HIS A 69 -16.24 12.99 4.29
CA HIS A 69 -17.44 13.85 4.36
C HIS A 69 -17.22 15.16 5.13
N ARG A 70 -16.00 15.71 5.16
CA ARG A 70 -15.75 17.04 5.73
C ARG A 70 -15.84 18.15 4.69
#